data_AF-A0A1L8EAS1-F1
#
_entry.id   AF-A0A1L8EAS1-F1
#
_cell.length_a   1.000
_cell.length_b   1.000
_cell.length_c   1.000
_cell.angle_alpha   90.00
_cell.angle_beta   90.00
_cell.angle_gamma   90.00
#
_symmetry.space_group_name_H-M   'P 1'
#
loop_
_entity.id
_entity.type
_entity.pdbx_description
1 polymer ?
#
loop_
_entity_poly.entity_id
_entity_poly.type
_entity_poly.pdbx_seq_one_letter_code
_entity_poly.pdbx_strand_id
1 'polypeptide(L)' 'GDDCNELKRKYDACFNLWFSERFLKGDHDDEMCASIFKVYQECVKKAMQEQKIELREIEAEYTTGDYNTKSEHTKS' A
#
# COMPACT_ATOMS: atom_id res chain seq x y z
N GLY A 1 0.23 16.78 7.07
CA GLY A 1 -0.42 15.45 7.05
C GLY A 1 0.12 14.64 8.20
N ASP A 2 -0.18 15.06 9.43
CA ASP A 2 0.22 14.35 10.65
C ASP A 2 -0.86 13.39 11.14
N ASP A 3 -2.08 13.52 10.61
CA ASP A 3 -3.28 12.84 11.09
C ASP A 3 -3.22 11.31 10.96
N CYS A 4 -2.46 10.78 10.00
CA CYS A 4 -2.32 9.35 9.78
C CYS A 4 -1.00 8.78 10.34
N ASN A 5 -0.10 9.59 10.90
CA ASN A 5 1.24 9.14 11.27
C ASN A 5 1.23 8.13 12.43
N GLU A 6 0.34 8.30 13.41
CA GLU A 6 0.19 7.34 14.49
C GLU A 6 -0.42 6.02 14.01
N LEU A 7 -1.45 6.09 13.16
CA LEU A 7 -2.07 4.92 12.53
C LEU A 7 -1.07 4.15 11.67
N LYS A 8 -0.23 4.87 10.92
CA LYS A 8 0.87 4.30 10.15
C LYS A 8 1.84 3.54 11.05
N ARG A 9 2.29 4.13 12.15
CA ARG A 9 3.23 3.46 13.08
C ARG A 9 2.64 2.18 13.66
N LYS A 10 1.37 2.19 14.04
CA LYS A 10 0.67 1.00 14.56
C LYS A 10 0.56 -0.09 13.49
N TYR A 11 0.17 0.30 12.27
CA TYR A 11 0.09 -0.63 11.15
C TYR A 11 1.46 -1.20 10.79
N ASP A 12 2.48 -0.37 10.60
CA ASP A 12 3.83 -0.79 10.23
C ASP A 12 4.43 -1.74 11.27
N ALA A 13 4.23 -1.47 12.57
CA ALA A 13 4.67 -2.37 13.64
C ALA A 13 3.97 -3.74 13.58
N CYS A 14 2.65 -3.76 13.38
CA CYS A 14 1.89 -4.99 13.21
C CYS A 14 2.35 -5.76 11.97
N PHE A 15 2.45 -5.07 10.83
CA PHE A 15 2.85 -5.64 9.55
C PHE A 15 4.25 -6.25 9.63
N ASN A 16 5.23 -5.57 10.23
CA ASN A 16 6.60 -6.12 10.35
C ASN A 16 6.64 -7.39 11.20
N LEU A 17 5.83 -7.45 12.26
CA LEU A 17 5.70 -8.65 13.09
C LEU A 17 5.04 -9.78 12.30
N TRP A 18 3.90 -9.51 11.66
CA TRP A 18 3.21 -10.47 10.81
C TRP A 18 4.12 -10.99 9.68
N PHE A 19 4.83 -10.08 9.01
CA PHE A 19 5.70 -10.39 7.89
C PHE A 19 6.83 -11.35 8.30
N SER A 20 7.50 -11.06 9.41
CA SER A 20 8.62 -11.88 9.91
C SER A 20 8.16 -13.21 10.51
N GLU A 21 7.07 -13.22 11.27
CA GLU A 21 6.65 -14.38 12.05
C GLU A 21 5.67 -15.30 11.32
N ARG A 22 4.94 -14.80 10.33
CA ARG A 22 3.90 -15.52 9.58
C ARG A 22 4.25 -15.64 8.11
N PHE A 23 4.30 -14.51 7.41
CA PHE A 23 4.41 -14.49 5.96
C PHE A 23 5.67 -15.21 5.46
N LEU A 24 6.85 -14.88 6.00
CA LEU A 24 8.11 -15.53 5.62
C LEU A 24 8.17 -17.03 5.98
N LYS A 25 7.27 -17.50 6.84
CA LYS A 25 7.16 -18.91 7.25
C LYS A 25 6.07 -19.67 6.47
N GLY A 26 5.44 -19.03 5.48
CA GLY A 26 4.40 -19.60 4.63
C GLY A 26 2.98 -19.48 5.17
N ASP A 27 2.78 -18.76 6.28
CA ASP A 27 1.45 -18.40 6.79
C ASP A 27 1.05 -17.03 6.24
N HIS A 28 0.12 -17.03 5.28
CA HIS A 28 -0.29 -15.82 4.55
C HIS A 28 -1.60 -15.21 5.07
N ASP A 29 -2.11 -15.66 6.22
CA ASP A 29 -3.30 -15.09 6.84
C ASP A 29 -3.03 -13.64 7.28
N ASP A 30 -3.69 -12.67 6.65
CA ASP A 30 -3.50 -11.23 6.86
C ASP A 30 -4.47 -10.62 7.91
N GLU A 31 -5.32 -11.43 8.55
CA GLU A 31 -6.33 -10.98 9.51
C GLU A 31 -5.72 -10.23 10.70
N MET A 32 -4.48 -10.56 11.10
CA MET A 32 -3.77 -9.98 12.24
C MET A 32 -3.75 -8.45 12.21
N CYS A 33 -3.52 -7.86 11.04
CA CYS A 33 -3.34 -6.42 10.88
C CYS A 33 -4.49 -5.75 10.12
N ALA A 34 -5.46 -6.52 9.61
CA ALA A 34 -6.52 -6.04 8.72
C ALA A 34 -7.35 -4.90 9.33
N SER A 35 -7.68 -4.98 10.62
CA SER A 35 -8.44 -3.93 11.31
C SER A 35 -7.70 -2.59 11.41
N ILE A 36 -6.39 -2.64 11.72
CA ILE A 36 -5.53 -1.45 11.80
C ILE A 36 -5.30 -0.88 10.40
N PHE A 37 -5.07 -1.76 9.43
CA PHE A 37 -4.88 -1.38 8.04
C PHE A 37 -6.08 -0.63 7.48
N LYS A 38 -7.29 -1.12 7.72
CA LYS A 38 -8.52 -0.46 7.25
C LYS A 38 -8.61 1.00 7.71
N VAL A 39 -8.40 1.24 9.00
CA VAL A 39 -8.47 2.60 9.58
C VAL A 39 -7.35 3.49 9.04
N TYR A 40 -6.13 2.96 8.94
CA TYR A 40 -5.01 3.67 8.34
C TYR A 40 -5.26 4.03 6.87
N GLN A 41 -5.76 3.07 6.07
CA GLN A 41 -6.06 3.24 4.65
C GLN A 41 -7.15 4.29 4.44
N GLU A 42 -8.22 4.28 5.24
CA GLU A 42 -9.27 5.30 5.21
C GLU A 42 -8.72 6.70 5.51
N CYS A 43 -7.86 6.82 6.53
CA CYS A 43 -7.19 8.08 6.86
C CYS A 43 -6.36 8.61 5.68
N VAL A 44 -5.51 7.76 5.09
CA VAL A 44 -4.66 8.14 3.96
C VAL A 44 -5.51 8.54 2.75
N LYS A 45 -6.52 7.75 2.39
CA LYS A 45 -7.44 8.08 1.28
C LYS A 45 -8.03 9.48 1.44
N LYS A 46 -8.51 9.82 2.64
CA LYS A 46 -9.05 11.14 2.95
C LYS A 46 -7.99 12.25 2.82
N ALA A 47 -6.83 12.06 3.44
CA ALA A 47 -5.74 13.04 3.40
C ALA A 47 -5.25 13.31 1.96
N MET A 48 -5.25 12.29 1.11
CA MET A 48 -4.89 12.41 -0.30
C MET A 48 -5.91 13.19 -1.12
N GLN A 49 -7.21 12.95 -0.88
CA GLN A 49 -8.29 13.72 -1.51
C GLN A 49 -8.20 15.21 -1.16
N GLU A 50 -7.97 15.53 0.12
CA GLU A 50 -7.85 16.92 0.61
C GLU A 50 -6.64 17.63 -0.01
N GLN A 51 -5.54 16.90 -0.24
CA GLN A 51 -4.34 17.43 -0.88
C GLN A 51 -4.41 17.42 -2.42
N LYS A 52 -5.53 17.01 -3.01
CA LYS A 52 -5.72 16.86 -4.47
C LYS A 52 -4.63 15.99 -5.13
N ILE A 53 -4.16 14.98 -4.41
CA ILE A 53 -3.22 14.00 -4.92
C ILE A 53 -4.02 12.96 -5.69
N GLU A 54 -3.97 13.02 -7.03
CA GLU A 54 -4.54 11.98 -7.89
C GLU A 54 -3.62 10.75 -7.90
N LEU A 55 -4.06 9.66 -7.28
CA LEU A 55 -3.46 8.35 -7.51
C LEU A 55 -4.06 7.74 -8.76
N ARG A 56 -3.36 7.85 -9.89
CA ARG A 56 -3.82 7.25 -11.17
C ARG A 56 -3.67 5.73 -11.25
N GLU A 57 -3.30 5.05 -10.15
CA GLU A 57 -2.76 3.67 -10.22
C GLU A 57 -3.15 2.75 -9.04
N ILE A 58 -4.24 2.99 -8.29
CA ILE A 58 -4.65 2.04 -7.22
C ILE A 58 -5.49 0.87 -7.77
N GLU A 59 -6.16 1.03 -8.91
CA GLU A 59 -7.05 0.00 -9.47
C GLU A 59 -6.34 -1.02 -10.35
N ALA A 60 -5.04 -0.82 -10.63
CA ALA A 60 -4.25 -1.78 -11.36
C ALA A 60 -3.83 -2.92 -10.43
N GLU A 61 -4.37 -4.12 -10.65
CA GLU A 61 -3.74 -5.36 -10.19
C GLU A 61 -2.35 -5.45 -10.84
N TYR A 62 -1.32 -4.97 -10.14
CA TYR A 62 0.06 -5.18 -10.54
C TYR A 62 0.38 -6.68 -10.37
N THR A 63 0.04 -7.48 -11.37
CA THR A 63 0.79 -8.69 -11.66
C THR A 63 2.18 -8.24 -12.06
N THR A 64 3.17 -8.42 -11.18
CA THR A 64 4.59 -8.29 -11.54
C THR A 64 4.92 -9.39 -12.54
N GLY A 65 4.57 -9.16 -13.80
CA GLY A 65 4.62 -10.13 -14.87
C GLY A 65 5.33 -9.64 -16.14
N ASP A 66 5.49 -8.33 -16.37
CA ASP A 66 6.14 -7.85 -17.60
C ASP A 66 6.90 -6.52 -17.41
N TYR A 67 8.07 -6.59 -16.79
CA TYR A 67 9.14 -5.61 -17.06
C TYR A 67 9.81 -5.95 -18.40
N ASN A 68 9.11 -5.76 -19.51
CA ASN A 68 9.71 -5.54 -20.84
C ASN A 68 8.62 -5.23 -21.88
N THR A 69 8.53 -3.96 -22.33
CA THR A 69 8.59 -3.58 -23.75
C THR A 69 8.33 -2.08 -23.93
N LYS A 70 9.45 -1.39 -24.17
CA LYS A 70 9.68 -0.26 -25.09
C LYS A 70 9.00 1.09 -24.80
N SER A 71 9.83 1.95 -24.22
CA SER A 71 10.02 3.31 -24.71
C SER A 71 10.40 3.30 -26.20
N GLU A 72 9.55 3.80 -27.10
CA GLU A 72 10.00 4.39 -28.37
C GLU A 72 9.19 5.65 -28.69
N HIS A 73 9.82 6.78 -28.35
CA HIS A 73 9.96 8.00 -29.15
C HIS A 73 8.75 8.56 -29.91
N THR A 74 8.17 9.62 -29.36
CA THR A 74 7.70 10.77 -30.13
C THR A 74 8.86 11.43 -30.89
N LYS A 75 8.80 11.45 -32.23
CA LYS A 75 9.41 12.53 -33.01
C LYS A 75 8.68 12.72 -34.35
N SER A 76 8.23 13.97 -34.54
CA SER A 76 7.88 14.72 -35.75
C SER A 76 7.51 14.00 -37.03
#